data_AF-A0A0D7AZZ2-F1
#
_entry.id   AF-A0A0D7AZZ2-F1
#
_cell.length_a   1.000
_cell.length_b   1.000
_cell.length_c   1.000
_cell.angle_alpha   90.00
_cell.angle_beta   90.00
_cell.angle_gamma   90.00
#
_symmetry.space_group_name_H-M   'P 1'
#
loop_
_entity.id
_entity.type
_entity.pdbx_description
1 polymer ?
#
loop_
_entity_poly.entity_id
_entity_poly.type
_entity_poly.pdbx_seq_one_letter_code
_entity_poly.pdbx_strand_id
1 'polypeptide(L)'
;MFWLLLAPLPLAAFAATDVAGVHPDLLSRYTPSSSDKWTCLDGSKEIPWAFVNDDSCDCPDGSDEPGTGACPDTWFYCKNDGHIGSSIPSSRVRDGLCEALCCDGSDERPGTCPNTCAAVGKAYRQQQAEILKVRKTGAKIRSTYISYAEKEKKRLEATIETTAAELAARQKEVARLQEIADATESLSAADLEHKKDSPLFQNLLDHHDALKSLQREHKKLKEREKTLAQILDTLRRSYNPNYQDMAVLDAVRGWEFLAGLPHINDVGKDAADDKTETKEKEEVLADDEWSAADLEKELPKLLKTDYVGLLLEHDEHIQLPPPSPLFELVNYLPDSIVSQYEDAKDMVVGWMESLGMVRTVADDKAPKQANKAQIALNEAKGSLRKAEKDNQTAEKDLSELFNPEVYGAQGEWKKLDQVCLEKDLGDYTYEVCLFGQAKQKPKKGGTTFNLGKFKSWNNDASVGSPEYYSKQQYTKGTKCWNGPERSLEVVFSCGTENAILSIAELEKCQYRFTATSPALCLPVGKDEEASFREEL
;
A
#
# COMPACT_ATOMS: atom_id res chain seq x y z
N MET A 1 -32.31 -55.92 75.32
CA MET A 1 -31.50 -55.00 76.15
C MET A 1 -30.39 -54.45 75.27
N PHE A 2 -30.50 -53.20 74.84
CA PHE A 2 -29.42 -52.20 74.71
C PHE A 2 -30.03 -50.97 74.02
N TRP A 3 -30.55 -50.08 74.86
CA TRP A 3 -30.91 -48.70 74.51
C TRP A 3 -29.60 -47.93 74.35
N LEU A 4 -29.27 -47.48 73.13
CA LEU A 4 -28.21 -46.50 72.90
C LEU A 4 -28.86 -45.11 72.90
N LEU A 5 -28.62 -44.37 73.99
CA LEU A 5 -28.97 -42.97 74.15
C LEU A 5 -28.13 -42.12 73.19
N LEU A 6 -28.78 -41.47 72.23
CA LEU A 6 -28.23 -40.34 71.48
C LEU A 6 -28.23 -39.12 72.40
N ALA A 7 -27.05 -38.69 72.83
CA ALA A 7 -26.85 -37.41 73.48
C ALA A 7 -26.80 -36.29 72.41
N PRO A 8 -27.57 -35.20 72.54
CA PRO A 8 -27.45 -34.05 71.67
C PRO A 8 -26.21 -33.25 72.07
N LEU A 9 -25.26 -33.10 71.14
CA LEU A 9 -24.19 -32.11 71.26
C LEU A 9 -24.80 -30.71 71.23
N PRO A 10 -24.55 -29.83 72.22
CA PRO A 10 -24.99 -28.46 72.15
C PRO A 10 -24.12 -27.74 71.11
N LEU A 11 -24.73 -27.24 70.03
CA LEU A 11 -24.13 -26.18 69.24
C LEU A 11 -24.01 -24.96 70.14
N ALA A 12 -22.79 -24.63 70.55
CA ALA A 12 -22.49 -23.32 71.12
C ALA A 12 -22.73 -22.28 70.01
N ALA A 13 -23.82 -21.52 70.14
CA ALA A 13 -24.03 -20.32 69.36
C ALA A 13 -22.99 -19.29 69.81
N PHE A 14 -21.92 -19.12 69.02
CA PHE A 14 -21.09 -17.92 69.12
C PHE A 14 -21.95 -16.75 68.66
N ALA A 15 -22.43 -15.95 69.61
CA ALA A 15 -22.96 -14.63 69.32
C ALA A 15 -21.78 -13.79 68.81
N ALA A 16 -21.72 -13.54 67.50
CA ALA A 16 -20.82 -12.55 66.96
C ALA A 16 -21.24 -11.20 67.55
N THR A 17 -20.41 -10.62 68.42
CA THR A 17 -20.55 -9.25 68.87
C THR A 17 -20.28 -8.35 67.67
N ASP A 18 -21.33 -7.73 67.13
CA ASP A 18 -21.24 -6.79 66.01
C ASP A 18 -20.62 -5.48 66.53
N VAL A 19 -19.30 -5.33 66.35
CA VAL A 19 -18.55 -4.15 66.79
C VAL A 19 -18.62 -3.09 65.70
N ALA A 20 -19.16 -1.92 66.03
CA ALA A 20 -19.32 -0.82 65.08
C ALA A 20 -17.97 -0.37 64.49
N GLY A 21 -17.97 -0.09 63.18
CA GLY A 21 -16.82 0.49 62.45
C GLY A 21 -15.70 -0.49 62.08
N VAL A 22 -15.83 -1.79 62.39
CA VAL A 22 -14.81 -2.81 62.09
C VAL A 22 -15.00 -3.39 60.69
N HIS A 23 -13.91 -3.46 59.91
CA HIS A 23 -13.91 -4.13 58.60
C HIS A 23 -14.16 -5.64 58.75
N PRO A 24 -14.92 -6.31 57.84
CA PRO A 24 -15.29 -7.72 57.96
C PRO A 24 -14.12 -8.68 58.23
N ASP A 25 -12.96 -8.43 57.61
CA ASP A 25 -11.75 -9.24 57.81
C ASP A 25 -11.19 -9.18 59.24
N LEU A 26 -11.43 -8.05 59.94
CA LEU A 26 -10.93 -7.80 61.28
C LEU A 26 -11.92 -8.21 62.37
N LEU A 27 -13.20 -8.45 62.05
CA LEU A 27 -14.23 -8.83 63.03
C LEU A 27 -13.82 -10.01 63.94
N SER A 28 -13.09 -10.98 63.39
CA SER A 28 -12.58 -12.13 64.15
C SER A 28 -11.59 -11.77 65.27
N ARG A 29 -10.91 -10.63 65.16
CA ARG A 29 -9.95 -10.10 66.15
C ARG A 29 -10.63 -9.30 67.27
N TYR A 30 -11.86 -8.83 67.05
CA TYR A 30 -12.63 -8.04 68.00
C TYR A 30 -13.58 -8.94 68.81
N THR A 31 -13.00 -9.81 69.63
CA THR A 31 -13.75 -10.67 70.54
C THR A 31 -13.18 -10.57 71.96
N PRO A 32 -14.02 -10.43 73.00
CA PRO A 32 -13.55 -10.35 74.38
C PRO A 32 -12.96 -11.70 74.83
N SER A 33 -11.84 -11.65 75.54
CA SER A 33 -11.28 -12.82 76.23
C SER A 33 -12.19 -13.24 77.40
N SER A 34 -12.05 -14.48 77.87
CA SER A 34 -12.81 -15.05 79.01
C SER A 34 -12.75 -14.25 80.33
N SER A 35 -11.88 -13.23 80.40
CA SER A 35 -11.71 -12.32 81.53
C SER A 35 -12.15 -10.87 81.25
N ASP A 36 -13.02 -10.63 80.25
CA ASP A 36 -13.48 -9.28 79.83
C ASP A 36 -12.35 -8.31 79.44
N LYS A 37 -11.25 -8.87 78.93
CA LYS A 37 -10.09 -8.11 78.43
C LYS A 37 -9.93 -8.32 76.92
N TRP A 38 -9.30 -7.35 76.28
CA TRP A 38 -8.98 -7.35 74.85
C TRP A 38 -7.58 -6.77 74.62
N THR A 39 -6.89 -7.26 73.61
CA THR A 39 -5.52 -6.84 73.29
C THR A 39 -5.55 -6.01 72.01
N CYS A 40 -4.89 -4.85 72.01
CA CYS A 40 -4.73 -4.01 70.82
C CYS A 40 -4.18 -4.84 69.64
N LEU A 41 -4.53 -4.48 68.41
CA LEU A 41 -4.19 -5.29 67.23
C LEU A 41 -2.67 -5.39 67.00
N ASP A 42 -1.90 -4.39 67.41
CA ASP A 42 -0.44 -4.39 67.41
C ASP A 42 0.21 -5.20 68.56
N GLY A 43 -0.58 -5.68 69.53
CA GLY A 43 -0.11 -6.42 70.70
C GLY A 43 0.53 -5.54 71.78
N SER A 44 0.43 -4.21 71.69
CA SER A 44 1.12 -3.27 72.58
C SER A 44 0.57 -3.22 74.00
N LYS A 45 -0.76 -3.36 74.17
CA LYS A 45 -1.45 -3.19 75.44
C LYS A 45 -2.67 -4.11 75.54
N GLU A 46 -2.97 -4.58 76.74
CA GLU A 46 -4.20 -5.30 77.07
C GLU A 46 -5.12 -4.35 77.86
N ILE A 47 -6.30 -4.10 77.33
CA ILE A 47 -7.30 -3.17 77.88
C ILE A 47 -8.59 -3.93 78.25
N PRO A 48 -9.43 -3.42 79.18
CA PRO A 48 -10.76 -3.96 79.40
C PRO A 48 -11.61 -3.86 78.13
N TRP A 49 -12.49 -4.82 77.84
CA TRP A 49 -13.38 -4.78 76.67
C TRP A 49 -14.29 -3.55 76.66
N ALA A 50 -14.61 -3.00 77.83
CA ALA A 50 -15.38 -1.77 77.97
C ALA A 50 -14.71 -0.52 77.39
N PHE A 51 -13.40 -0.58 77.12
CA PHE A 51 -12.62 0.53 76.56
C PHE A 51 -12.56 0.45 75.03
N VAL A 52 -13.27 -0.51 74.41
CA VAL A 52 -13.42 -0.55 72.95
C VAL A 52 -14.63 0.31 72.58
N ASN A 53 -14.43 1.29 71.70
CA ASN A 53 -15.42 2.29 71.27
C ASN A 53 -15.94 3.18 72.42
N ASP A 54 -15.08 3.55 73.37
CA ASP A 54 -15.42 4.34 74.55
C ASP A 54 -15.17 5.85 74.40
N ASP A 55 -14.80 6.30 73.20
CA ASP A 55 -14.47 7.69 72.87
C ASP A 55 -13.14 8.17 73.49
N SER A 56 -12.27 7.23 73.90
CA SER A 56 -10.91 7.47 74.37
C SER A 56 -9.89 6.67 73.57
N CYS A 57 -8.74 7.28 73.25
CA CYS A 57 -7.67 6.59 72.55
C CYS A 57 -6.68 5.94 73.52
N ASP A 58 -6.92 4.68 73.84
CA ASP A 58 -6.19 3.82 74.78
C ASP A 58 -5.10 2.97 74.14
N CYS A 59 -5.28 2.57 72.87
CA CYS A 59 -4.27 1.85 72.10
C CYS A 59 -3.41 2.81 71.27
N PRO A 60 -2.06 2.65 71.26
CA PRO A 60 -1.17 3.44 70.41
C PRO A 60 -1.41 3.30 68.90
N ASP A 61 -2.00 2.18 68.46
CA ASP A 61 -2.37 1.90 67.08
C ASP A 61 -3.80 2.36 66.71
N GLY A 62 -4.55 2.88 67.70
CA GLY A 62 -5.93 3.32 67.56
C GLY A 62 -6.94 2.19 67.28
N SER A 63 -6.55 0.94 67.50
CA SER A 63 -7.39 -0.22 67.19
C SER A 63 -8.56 -0.39 68.15
N ASP A 64 -8.56 0.26 69.29
CA ASP A 64 -9.62 0.30 70.29
C ASP A 64 -10.83 1.13 69.88
N GLU A 65 -10.66 2.10 68.97
CA GLU A 65 -11.73 3.03 68.55
C GLU A 65 -12.13 2.89 67.06
N PRO A 66 -12.48 1.69 66.56
CA PRO A 66 -12.94 1.53 65.18
C PRO A 66 -14.28 2.21 64.90
N GLY A 67 -15.10 2.42 65.94
CA GLY A 67 -16.46 2.93 65.91
C GLY A 67 -16.61 4.39 66.37
N THR A 68 -15.51 5.09 66.68
CA THR A 68 -15.51 6.50 67.10
C THR A 68 -14.40 7.29 66.40
N GLY A 69 -14.41 8.61 66.61
CA GLY A 69 -13.40 9.55 66.11
C GLY A 69 -12.27 9.86 67.10
N ALA A 70 -12.11 9.10 68.19
CA ALA A 70 -11.23 9.46 69.29
C ALA A 70 -9.73 9.28 68.99
N CYS A 71 -9.37 8.34 68.11
CA CYS A 71 -8.00 8.14 67.67
C CYS A 71 -7.69 8.85 66.34
N PRO A 72 -6.48 9.43 66.18
CA PRO A 72 -6.06 10.02 64.91
C PRO A 72 -5.69 8.94 63.88
N ASP A 73 -5.87 9.26 62.59
CA ASP A 73 -5.47 8.41 61.44
C ASP A 73 -6.12 7.01 61.37
N THR A 74 -7.26 6.81 62.06
CA THR A 74 -8.04 5.57 62.00
C THR A 74 -9.17 5.64 60.95
N TRP A 75 -9.72 4.47 60.62
CA TRP A 75 -10.78 4.31 59.62
C TRP A 75 -11.99 3.62 60.22
N PHE A 76 -13.17 4.13 59.89
CA PHE A 76 -14.46 3.56 60.25
C PHE A 76 -15.06 2.84 59.03
N TYR A 77 -15.47 1.59 59.21
CA TYR A 77 -16.12 0.79 58.16
C TYR A 77 -17.65 0.91 58.25
N CYS A 78 -18.25 1.48 57.20
CA CYS A 78 -19.69 1.46 56.97
C CYS A 78 -20.05 0.17 56.23
N LYS A 79 -20.88 -0.67 56.85
CA LYS A 79 -21.33 -1.94 56.26
C LYS A 79 -22.19 -1.71 55.03
N ASN A 80 -22.96 -0.62 55.02
CA ASN A 80 -23.82 -0.19 53.92
C ASN A 80 -24.76 -1.31 53.43
N ASP A 81 -25.50 -1.94 54.33
CA ASP A 81 -26.39 -3.05 53.99
C ASP A 81 -27.36 -2.67 52.84
N GLY A 82 -27.20 -3.34 51.69
CA GLY A 82 -27.93 -3.05 50.45
C GLY A 82 -27.14 -2.29 49.37
N HIS A 83 -25.92 -1.85 49.69
CA HIS A 83 -24.90 -1.32 48.78
C HIS A 83 -23.50 -1.93 49.13
N ILE A 84 -22.43 -1.40 48.53
CA ILE A 84 -21.06 -1.83 48.78
C ILE A 84 -20.55 -1.13 50.05
N GLY A 85 -20.00 -1.93 50.97
CA GLY A 85 -19.37 -1.42 52.19
C GLY A 85 -18.16 -0.55 51.86
N SER A 86 -17.97 0.52 52.62
CA SER A 86 -16.89 1.48 52.36
C SER A 86 -16.28 1.95 53.68
N SER A 87 -15.06 2.50 53.61
CA SER A 87 -14.38 3.04 54.78
C SER A 87 -14.26 4.55 54.69
N ILE A 88 -14.54 5.22 55.80
CA ILE A 88 -14.41 6.66 55.96
C ILE A 88 -13.36 6.98 57.04
N PRO A 89 -12.70 8.15 56.99
CA PRO A 89 -11.82 8.56 58.07
C PRO A 89 -12.59 8.70 59.39
N SER A 90 -12.04 8.20 60.51
CA SER A 90 -12.67 8.28 61.84
C SER A 90 -12.97 9.72 62.27
N SER A 91 -12.26 10.72 61.73
CA SER A 91 -12.53 12.14 61.97
C SER A 91 -13.91 12.62 61.53
N ARG A 92 -14.61 11.83 60.70
CA ARG A 92 -15.97 12.15 60.20
C ARG A 92 -17.07 11.43 60.99
N VAL A 93 -16.69 10.51 61.88
CA VAL A 93 -17.65 9.79 62.71
C VAL A 93 -18.16 10.72 63.81
N ARG A 94 -19.49 10.86 63.93
CA ARG A 94 -20.16 11.73 64.92
C ARG A 94 -19.82 13.22 64.78
N ASP A 95 -19.55 13.70 63.57
CA ASP A 95 -19.28 15.12 63.29
C ASP A 95 -20.56 15.94 62.97
N GLY A 96 -21.70 15.26 62.85
CA GLY A 96 -23.01 15.84 62.59
C GLY A 96 -23.34 16.04 61.11
N LEU A 97 -22.47 15.56 60.21
CA LEU A 97 -22.69 15.52 58.76
C LEU A 97 -22.91 14.07 58.32
N CYS A 98 -23.71 13.87 57.27
CA CYS A 98 -23.93 12.52 56.73
C CYS A 98 -22.96 12.28 55.57
N GLU A 99 -22.15 11.23 55.66
CA GLU A 99 -21.20 10.88 54.61
C GLU A 99 -21.86 10.22 53.39
N ALA A 100 -21.50 10.67 52.19
CA ALA A 100 -21.98 10.06 50.95
C ALA A 100 -21.50 8.60 50.76
N LEU A 101 -20.36 8.24 51.35
CA LEU A 101 -19.81 6.89 51.33
C LEU A 101 -20.46 5.97 52.38
N CYS A 102 -21.12 6.54 53.40
CA CYS A 102 -21.80 5.84 54.49
C CYS A 102 -23.32 5.94 54.31
N CYS A 103 -23.86 5.25 53.30
CA CYS A 103 -25.27 5.37 52.96
C CYS A 103 -26.24 4.83 54.02
N ASP A 104 -25.74 4.03 54.97
CA ASP A 104 -26.55 3.45 56.04
C ASP A 104 -26.76 4.42 57.20
N GLY A 105 -25.97 5.51 57.24
CA GLY A 105 -25.99 6.51 58.30
C GLY A 105 -25.33 6.04 59.60
N SER A 106 -24.45 5.02 59.53
CA SER A 106 -23.75 4.45 60.70
C SER A 106 -22.59 5.30 61.22
N ASP A 107 -22.15 6.28 60.42
CA ASP A 107 -21.27 7.38 60.79
C ASP A 107 -21.85 8.23 61.94
N GLU A 108 -23.17 8.39 61.95
CA GLU A 108 -23.87 9.27 62.88
C GLU A 108 -24.74 8.53 63.90
N ARG A 109 -25.19 9.28 64.93
CA ARG A 109 -26.13 8.74 65.91
C ARG A 109 -27.43 8.29 65.24
N PRO A 110 -28.07 7.21 65.75
CA PRO A 110 -29.31 6.70 65.16
C PRO A 110 -30.39 7.79 65.16
N GLY A 111 -30.88 8.15 63.97
CA GLY A 111 -31.90 9.17 63.75
C GLY A 111 -31.39 10.51 63.19
N THR A 112 -30.08 10.74 63.13
CA THR A 112 -29.49 11.94 62.48
C THR A 112 -29.48 11.79 60.95
N CYS A 113 -28.98 10.65 60.46
CA CYS A 113 -28.85 10.38 59.03
C CYS A 113 -29.85 9.30 58.58
N PRO A 114 -30.59 9.50 57.47
CA PRO A 114 -31.47 8.50 56.92
C PRO A 114 -30.70 7.44 56.14
N ASN A 115 -31.08 6.17 56.28
CA ASN A 115 -30.52 5.09 55.46
C ASN A 115 -31.00 5.21 53.99
N THR A 116 -30.07 5.49 53.08
CA THR A 116 -30.29 5.61 51.63
C THR A 116 -29.68 4.46 50.83
N CYS A 117 -29.06 3.47 51.49
CA CYS A 117 -28.34 2.38 50.83
C CYS A 117 -29.20 1.59 49.86
N ALA A 118 -30.47 1.34 50.17
CA ALA A 118 -31.36 0.63 49.26
C ALA A 118 -31.56 1.36 47.92
N ALA A 119 -31.63 2.69 47.94
CA ALA A 119 -31.81 3.52 46.75
C ALA A 119 -30.51 3.64 45.94
N VAL A 120 -29.39 3.96 46.63
CA VAL A 120 -28.05 4.07 46.02
C VAL A 120 -27.61 2.73 45.45
N GLY A 121 -27.77 1.65 46.21
CA GLY A 121 -27.52 0.29 45.78
C GLY A 121 -28.35 -0.07 44.56
N LYS A 122 -29.68 0.18 44.56
CA LYS A 122 -30.51 -0.08 43.38
C LYS A 122 -30.02 0.68 42.14
N ALA A 123 -29.65 1.95 42.27
CA ALA A 123 -29.12 2.75 41.16
C ALA A 123 -27.79 2.18 40.64
N TYR A 124 -26.87 1.81 41.54
CA TYR A 124 -25.60 1.17 41.19
C TYR A 124 -25.82 -0.15 40.44
N ARG A 125 -26.69 -1.01 40.96
CA ARG A 125 -27.05 -2.30 40.33
C ARG A 125 -27.65 -2.10 38.93
N GLN A 126 -28.51 -1.09 38.75
CA GLN A 126 -29.06 -0.75 37.44
C GLN A 126 -27.97 -0.30 36.46
N GLN A 127 -27.03 0.53 36.90
CA GLN A 127 -25.90 0.98 36.06
C GLN A 127 -24.99 -0.19 35.67
N GLN A 128 -24.60 -1.04 36.63
CA GLN A 128 -23.78 -2.22 36.37
C GLN A 128 -24.50 -3.22 35.45
N ALA A 129 -25.80 -3.44 35.65
CA ALA A 129 -26.59 -4.30 34.78
C ALA A 129 -26.64 -3.78 33.33
N GLU A 130 -26.74 -2.47 33.12
CA GLU A 130 -26.73 -1.89 31.78
C GLU A 130 -25.34 -1.99 31.12
N ILE A 131 -24.26 -1.71 31.87
CA ILE A 131 -22.87 -1.89 31.39
C ILE A 131 -22.64 -3.36 31.01
N LEU A 132 -23.06 -4.29 31.87
CA LEU A 132 -22.93 -5.73 31.64
C LEU A 132 -23.75 -6.17 30.42
N LYS A 133 -24.96 -5.64 30.25
CA LYS A 133 -25.81 -5.91 29.09
C LYS A 133 -25.15 -5.43 27.80
N VAL A 134 -24.60 -4.21 27.79
CA VAL A 134 -23.82 -3.67 26.65
C VAL A 134 -22.60 -4.55 26.37
N ARG A 135 -21.83 -4.95 27.39
CA ARG A 135 -20.67 -5.85 27.23
C ARG A 135 -21.07 -7.22 26.69
N LYS A 136 -22.14 -7.85 27.22
CA LYS A 136 -22.62 -9.17 26.77
C LYS A 136 -23.12 -9.13 25.32
N THR A 137 -23.91 -8.11 24.98
CA THR A 137 -24.41 -7.92 23.61
C THR A 137 -23.27 -7.60 22.64
N GLY A 138 -22.35 -6.72 23.02
CA GLY A 138 -21.13 -6.42 22.28
C GLY A 138 -20.24 -7.64 22.07
N ALA A 139 -20.00 -8.45 23.10
CA ALA A 139 -19.23 -9.69 23.01
C ALA A 139 -19.88 -10.73 22.08
N LYS A 140 -21.21 -10.82 22.08
CA LYS A 140 -21.94 -11.65 21.11
C LYS A 140 -21.71 -11.15 19.68
N ILE A 141 -21.71 -9.85 19.44
CA ILE A 141 -21.39 -9.28 18.13
C ILE A 141 -19.93 -9.53 17.77
N ARG A 142 -18.99 -9.38 18.71
CA ARG A 142 -17.57 -9.71 18.55
C ARG A 142 -17.38 -11.16 18.07
N SER A 143 -18.11 -12.11 18.64
CA SER A 143 -18.04 -13.51 18.16
C SER A 143 -18.47 -13.67 16.70
N THR A 144 -19.38 -12.83 16.19
CA THR A 144 -19.72 -12.83 14.77
C THR A 144 -18.58 -12.30 13.91
N TYR A 145 -17.77 -11.37 14.43
CA TYR A 145 -16.62 -10.81 13.70
C TYR A 145 -15.50 -11.84 13.60
N ILE A 146 -15.26 -12.59 14.67
CA ILE A 146 -14.32 -13.72 14.68
C ILE A 146 -14.77 -14.79 13.69
N SER A 147 -16.06 -15.17 13.70
CA SER A 147 -16.59 -16.14 12.72
C SER A 147 -16.48 -15.66 11.28
N TYR A 148 -16.53 -14.33 11.05
CA TYR A 148 -16.31 -13.74 9.74
C TYR A 148 -14.84 -13.88 9.32
N ALA A 149 -13.89 -13.61 10.22
CA ALA A 149 -12.47 -13.81 9.96
C ALA A 149 -12.14 -15.28 9.65
N GLU A 150 -12.70 -16.23 10.40
CA GLU A 150 -12.55 -17.67 10.12
C GLU A 150 -13.14 -18.08 8.76
N LYS A 151 -14.27 -17.49 8.37
CA LYS A 151 -14.87 -17.73 7.05
C LYS A 151 -13.99 -17.15 5.93
N GLU A 152 -13.46 -15.94 6.13
CA GLU A 152 -12.59 -15.29 5.16
C GLU A 152 -11.27 -16.05 5.01
N LYS A 153 -10.73 -16.61 6.09
CA LYS A 153 -9.58 -17.53 6.06
C LYS A 153 -9.82 -18.67 5.08
N LYS A 154 -10.93 -19.40 5.26
CA LYS A 154 -11.29 -20.54 4.39
C LYS A 154 -11.47 -20.12 2.93
N ARG A 155 -12.05 -18.93 2.71
CA ARG A 155 -12.21 -18.37 1.36
C ARG A 155 -10.86 -18.05 0.71
N LEU A 156 -9.95 -17.42 1.45
CA LEU A 156 -8.61 -17.09 0.98
C LEU A 156 -7.79 -18.35 0.71
N GLU A 157 -7.81 -19.33 1.62
CA GLU A 157 -7.16 -20.64 1.43
C GLU A 157 -7.65 -21.33 0.15
N ALA A 158 -8.97 -21.39 -0.07
CA ALA A 158 -9.54 -21.94 -1.29
C ALA A 158 -9.15 -21.13 -2.54
N THR A 159 -9.11 -19.80 -2.44
CA THR A 159 -8.68 -18.93 -3.53
C THR A 159 -7.22 -19.21 -3.90
N ILE A 160 -6.33 -19.25 -2.91
CA ILE A 160 -4.90 -19.57 -3.07
C ILE A 160 -4.72 -20.94 -3.71
N GLU A 161 -5.49 -21.95 -3.29
CA GLU A 161 -5.44 -23.28 -3.91
C GLU A 161 -5.84 -23.23 -5.39
N THR A 162 -6.93 -22.52 -5.72
CA THR A 162 -7.39 -22.38 -7.12
C THR A 162 -6.41 -21.57 -7.98
N THR A 163 -5.87 -20.47 -7.46
CA THR A 163 -4.91 -19.63 -8.17
C THR A 163 -3.57 -20.33 -8.31
N ALA A 164 -3.12 -21.10 -7.32
CA ALA A 164 -1.91 -21.91 -7.42
C ALA A 164 -2.02 -22.98 -8.51
N ALA A 165 -3.18 -23.66 -8.63
CA ALA A 165 -3.44 -24.59 -9.72
C ALA A 165 -3.45 -23.89 -11.10
N GLU A 166 -4.06 -22.72 -11.18
CA GLU A 166 -4.08 -21.91 -12.41
C GLU A 166 -2.69 -21.38 -12.78
N LEU A 167 -1.88 -20.99 -11.79
CA LEU A 167 -0.48 -20.58 -11.97
C LEU A 167 0.35 -21.72 -12.54
N ALA A 168 0.22 -22.93 -12.00
CA ALA A 168 0.93 -24.10 -12.54
C ALA A 168 0.55 -24.39 -14.00
N ALA A 169 -0.73 -24.22 -14.36
CA ALA A 169 -1.18 -24.38 -15.75
C ALA A 169 -0.63 -23.27 -16.67
N ARG A 170 -0.70 -22.00 -16.24
CA ARG A 170 -0.16 -20.86 -16.99
C ARG A 170 1.36 -20.92 -17.14
N GLN A 171 2.09 -21.38 -16.11
CA GLN A 171 3.54 -21.58 -16.18
C GLN A 171 3.92 -22.61 -17.25
N LYS A 172 3.18 -23.72 -17.34
CA LYS A 172 3.37 -24.72 -18.41
C LYS A 172 3.08 -24.14 -19.79
N GLU A 173 2.01 -23.35 -19.93
CA GLU A 173 1.67 -22.71 -21.20
C GLU A 173 2.71 -21.67 -21.62
N VAL A 174 3.22 -20.86 -20.68
CA VAL A 174 4.31 -19.93 -20.94
C VAL A 174 5.58 -20.68 -21.37
N ALA A 175 5.92 -21.81 -20.73
CA ALA A 175 7.06 -22.63 -21.15
C ALA A 175 6.87 -23.18 -22.57
N ARG A 176 5.68 -23.69 -22.89
CA ARG A 176 5.34 -24.18 -24.24
C ARG A 176 5.43 -23.07 -25.30
N LEU A 177 4.88 -21.89 -25.02
CA LEU A 177 4.93 -20.75 -25.93
C LEU A 177 6.35 -20.18 -26.05
N GLN A 178 7.17 -20.28 -25.00
CA GLN A 178 8.58 -19.89 -25.04
C GLN A 178 9.34 -20.79 -26.00
N GLU A 179 9.18 -22.11 -25.90
CA GLU A 179 9.80 -23.06 -26.83
C GLU A 179 9.40 -22.80 -28.29
N ILE A 180 8.11 -22.51 -28.54
CA ILE A 180 7.61 -22.17 -29.88
C ILE A 180 8.23 -20.86 -30.37
N ALA A 181 8.27 -19.83 -29.53
CA ALA A 181 8.84 -18.54 -29.89
C ALA A 181 10.33 -18.67 -30.24
N ASP A 182 11.11 -19.35 -29.39
CA ASP A 182 12.55 -19.56 -29.58
C ASP A 182 12.81 -20.39 -30.86
N ALA A 183 12.00 -21.41 -31.13
CA ALA A 183 12.07 -22.18 -32.37
C ALA A 183 11.76 -21.30 -33.60
N THR A 184 10.67 -20.53 -33.58
CA THR A 184 10.32 -19.63 -34.70
C THR A 184 11.34 -18.51 -34.92
N GLU A 185 11.94 -17.99 -33.85
CA GLU A 185 12.98 -16.96 -33.93
C GLU A 185 14.24 -17.54 -34.59
N SER A 186 14.65 -18.75 -34.20
CA SER A 186 15.81 -19.42 -34.82
C SER A 186 15.60 -19.71 -36.31
N LEU A 187 14.39 -20.11 -36.70
CA LEU A 187 14.03 -20.30 -38.11
C LEU A 187 14.09 -18.96 -38.86
N SER A 188 13.44 -17.93 -38.33
CA SER A 188 13.44 -16.60 -38.96
C SER A 188 14.84 -15.98 -39.08
N ALA A 189 15.75 -16.28 -38.14
CA ALA A 189 17.15 -15.86 -38.19
C ALA A 189 17.91 -16.61 -39.29
N ALA A 190 17.75 -17.93 -39.39
CA ALA A 190 18.36 -18.74 -40.45
C ALA A 190 17.88 -18.30 -41.85
N ASP A 191 16.58 -18.02 -42.00
CA ASP A 191 16.00 -17.51 -43.25
C ASP A 191 16.57 -16.14 -43.63
N LEU A 192 16.76 -15.27 -42.65
CA LEU A 192 17.34 -13.94 -42.86
C LEU A 192 18.83 -14.01 -43.23
N GLU A 193 19.59 -14.95 -42.66
CA GLU A 193 20.98 -15.22 -43.07
C GLU A 193 21.03 -15.71 -44.52
N HIS A 194 20.21 -16.69 -44.89
CA HIS A 194 20.13 -17.18 -46.27
C HIS A 194 19.76 -16.05 -47.26
N LYS A 195 18.88 -15.12 -46.87
CA LYS A 195 18.53 -13.95 -47.70
C LYS A 195 19.70 -12.97 -47.87
N LYS A 196 20.55 -12.80 -46.84
CA LYS A 196 21.77 -11.98 -46.92
C LYS A 196 22.85 -12.59 -47.82
N ASP A 197 22.85 -13.91 -47.98
CA ASP A 197 23.77 -14.59 -48.89
C ASP A 197 23.38 -14.44 -50.37
N SER A 198 22.25 -13.78 -50.66
CA SER A 198 21.83 -13.55 -52.05
C SER A 198 22.86 -12.68 -52.81
N PRO A 199 23.19 -13.03 -54.07
CA PRO A 199 24.12 -12.23 -54.88
C PRO A 199 23.68 -10.77 -55.05
N LEU A 200 22.36 -10.53 -55.06
CA LEU A 200 21.79 -9.18 -55.14
C LEU A 200 22.17 -8.35 -53.90
N PHE A 201 21.99 -8.91 -52.70
CA PHE A 201 22.27 -8.19 -51.46
C PHE A 201 23.78 -7.93 -51.29
N GLN A 202 24.63 -8.90 -51.64
CA GLN A 202 26.09 -8.73 -51.63
C GLN A 202 26.52 -7.59 -52.56
N ASN A 203 26.04 -7.59 -53.82
CA ASN A 203 26.35 -6.50 -54.75
C ASN A 203 25.85 -5.14 -54.26
N LEU A 204 24.69 -5.10 -53.59
CA LEU A 204 24.13 -3.86 -53.04
C LEU A 204 25.00 -3.32 -51.90
N LEU A 205 25.50 -4.19 -51.03
CA LEU A 205 26.47 -3.82 -49.98
C LEU A 205 27.80 -3.35 -50.58
N ASP A 206 28.31 -4.04 -51.61
CA ASP A 206 29.53 -3.62 -52.31
C ASP A 206 29.38 -2.22 -52.91
N HIS A 207 28.23 -1.92 -53.52
CA HIS A 207 27.93 -0.58 -54.04
C HIS A 207 27.79 0.46 -52.91
N HIS A 208 27.15 0.12 -51.80
CA HIS A 208 27.09 0.99 -50.63
C HIS A 208 28.48 1.35 -50.11
N ASP A 209 29.34 0.36 -49.93
CA ASP A 209 30.70 0.56 -49.43
C ASP A 209 31.58 1.33 -50.42
N ALA A 210 31.38 1.10 -51.72
CA ALA A 210 32.00 1.89 -52.78
C ALA A 210 31.55 3.36 -52.71
N LEU A 211 30.25 3.64 -52.62
CA LEU A 211 29.71 5.00 -52.50
C LEU A 211 30.18 5.71 -51.24
N LYS A 212 30.23 5.01 -50.11
CA LYS A 212 30.76 5.52 -48.84
C LYS A 212 32.25 5.87 -48.94
N SER A 213 33.02 5.05 -49.64
CA SER A 213 34.44 5.30 -49.89
C SER A 213 34.65 6.48 -50.84
N LEU A 214 33.85 6.58 -51.89
CA LEU A 214 33.83 7.73 -52.80
C LEU A 214 33.46 9.03 -52.07
N GLN A 215 32.46 9.01 -51.19
CA GLN A 215 32.09 10.19 -50.40
C GLN A 215 33.25 10.67 -49.52
N ARG A 216 34.01 9.75 -48.91
CA ARG A 216 35.18 10.08 -48.09
C ARG A 216 36.29 10.72 -48.92
N GLU A 217 36.65 10.12 -50.07
CA GLU A 217 37.69 10.68 -50.93
C GLU A 217 37.24 12.00 -51.58
N HIS A 218 35.97 12.13 -51.97
CA HIS A 218 35.43 13.40 -52.48
C HIS A 218 35.52 14.52 -51.44
N LYS A 219 35.13 14.27 -50.18
CA LYS A 219 35.27 15.26 -49.09
C LYS A 219 36.74 15.66 -48.87
N LYS A 220 37.66 14.70 -48.94
CA LYS A 220 39.09 14.94 -48.79
C LYS A 220 39.67 15.73 -49.97
N LEU A 221 39.24 15.45 -51.20
CA LEU A 221 39.62 16.22 -52.38
C LEU A 221 39.07 17.65 -52.30
N LYS A 222 37.80 17.82 -51.90
CA LYS A 222 37.17 19.13 -51.72
C LYS A 222 37.87 19.97 -50.66
N GLU A 223 38.28 19.36 -49.55
CA GLU A 223 39.07 20.06 -48.53
C GLU A 223 40.46 20.44 -49.04
N ARG A 224 41.13 19.53 -49.78
CA ARG A 224 42.42 19.85 -50.43
C ARG A 224 42.29 20.99 -51.41
N GLU A 225 41.27 20.99 -52.25
CA GLU A 225 40.96 22.07 -53.19
C GLU A 225 40.76 23.39 -52.45
N LYS A 226 39.95 23.39 -51.38
CA LYS A 226 39.74 24.58 -50.53
C LYS A 226 41.04 25.09 -49.91
N THR A 227 41.90 24.20 -49.41
CA THR A 227 43.21 24.60 -48.87
C THR A 227 44.14 25.16 -49.95
N LEU A 228 44.15 24.57 -51.15
CA LEU A 228 44.93 25.06 -52.28
C LEU A 228 44.44 26.44 -52.72
N ALA A 229 43.11 26.62 -52.83
CA ALA A 229 42.47 27.89 -53.13
C ALA A 229 42.87 28.97 -52.10
N GLN A 230 42.87 28.64 -50.80
CA GLN A 230 43.31 29.56 -49.74
C GLN A 230 44.79 29.93 -49.83
N ILE A 231 45.66 28.97 -50.18
CA ILE A 231 47.09 29.22 -50.39
C ILE A 231 47.28 30.16 -51.59
N LEU A 232 46.59 29.89 -52.70
CA LEU A 232 46.66 30.72 -53.92
C LEU A 232 46.07 32.12 -53.70
N ASP A 233 44.98 32.25 -52.94
CA ASP A 233 44.44 33.55 -52.53
C ASP A 233 45.41 34.32 -51.63
N THR A 234 46.10 33.63 -50.73
CA THR A 234 47.11 34.26 -49.87
C THR A 234 48.32 34.71 -50.70
N LEU A 235 48.76 33.88 -51.65
CA LEU A 235 49.83 34.21 -52.59
C LEU A 235 49.46 35.46 -53.41
N ARG A 236 48.23 35.52 -53.92
CA ARG A 236 47.72 36.69 -54.64
C ARG A 236 47.67 37.93 -53.75
N ARG A 237 47.09 37.85 -52.54
CA ARG A 237 46.98 39.01 -51.63
C ARG A 237 48.32 39.54 -51.14
N SER A 238 49.31 38.67 -50.98
CA SER A 238 50.67 39.04 -50.53
C SER A 238 51.61 39.41 -51.69
N TYR A 239 51.15 39.27 -52.94
CA TYR A 239 51.94 39.61 -54.11
C TYR A 239 52.21 41.12 -54.16
N ASN A 240 53.48 41.48 -54.33
CA ASN A 240 53.91 42.86 -54.50
C ASN A 240 54.26 43.08 -55.99
N PRO A 241 53.50 43.93 -56.72
CA PRO A 241 53.71 44.18 -58.15
C PRO A 241 55.09 44.73 -58.53
N ASN A 242 55.87 45.22 -57.56
CA ASN A 242 57.19 45.78 -57.82
C ASN A 242 58.29 44.70 -57.96
N TYR A 243 58.05 43.46 -57.53
CA TYR A 243 58.98 42.34 -57.71
C TYR A 243 58.62 41.57 -58.99
N GLN A 244 59.53 41.61 -59.98
CA GLN A 244 59.34 40.99 -61.30
C GLN A 244 59.70 39.48 -61.31
N ASP A 245 59.11 38.71 -60.39
CA ASP A 245 59.25 37.25 -60.45
C ASP A 245 58.21 36.67 -61.44
N MET A 246 58.67 36.26 -62.61
CA MET A 246 57.83 35.74 -63.69
C MET A 246 57.06 34.48 -63.28
N ALA A 247 57.61 33.62 -62.43
CA ALA A 247 56.95 32.38 -62.03
C ALA A 247 55.78 32.65 -61.05
N VAL A 248 55.97 33.60 -60.13
CA VAL A 248 54.91 34.01 -59.20
C VAL A 248 53.82 34.79 -59.95
N LEU A 249 54.20 35.64 -60.89
CA LEU A 249 53.26 36.39 -61.73
C LEU A 249 52.38 35.45 -62.57
N ASP A 250 52.96 34.41 -63.19
CA ASP A 250 52.20 33.43 -63.96
C ASP A 250 51.26 32.59 -63.08
N ALA A 251 51.70 32.22 -61.86
CA ALA A 251 50.86 31.52 -60.90
C ALA A 251 49.66 32.35 -60.41
N VAL A 252 49.88 33.65 -60.12
CA VAL A 252 48.81 34.58 -59.72
C VAL A 252 47.81 34.79 -60.86
N ARG A 253 48.28 34.99 -62.10
CA ARG A 253 47.41 35.12 -63.28
C ARG A 253 46.63 33.84 -63.57
N GLY A 254 47.27 32.68 -63.44
CA GLY A 254 46.62 31.39 -63.61
C GLY A 254 45.49 31.15 -62.60
N TRP A 255 45.71 31.56 -61.34
CA TRP A 255 44.66 31.52 -60.31
C TRP A 255 43.54 32.53 -60.59
N GLU A 256 43.87 33.76 -60.98
CA GLU A 256 42.88 34.78 -61.35
C GLU A 256 41.98 34.31 -62.50
N PHE A 257 42.57 33.64 -63.50
CA PHE A 257 41.81 33.05 -64.61
C PHE A 257 40.91 31.89 -64.15
N LEU A 258 41.44 30.96 -63.35
CA LEU A 258 40.68 29.78 -62.89
C LEU A 258 39.54 30.17 -61.94
N ALA A 259 39.78 31.13 -61.04
CA ALA A 259 38.81 31.59 -60.05
C ALA A 259 37.91 32.74 -60.54
N GLY A 260 38.13 33.26 -61.76
CA GLY A 260 37.35 34.38 -62.33
C GLY A 260 37.51 35.69 -61.56
N LEU A 261 38.70 35.96 -60.99
CA LEU A 261 38.97 37.14 -60.17
C LEU A 261 39.65 38.25 -61.00
N PRO A 262 39.39 39.55 -60.72
CA PRO A 262 39.98 40.66 -61.47
C PRO A 262 41.50 40.73 -61.26
N HIS A 263 42.27 41.22 -62.25
CA HIS A 263 43.72 41.31 -62.11
C HIS A 263 44.14 42.25 -60.97
N ILE A 264 45.15 41.85 -60.18
CA ILE A 264 45.60 42.61 -59.00
C ILE A 264 46.04 44.07 -59.29
N ASN A 265 46.46 44.37 -60.52
CA ASN A 265 46.83 45.72 -60.95
C ASN A 265 45.63 46.63 -61.27
N ASP A 266 44.45 46.05 -61.43
CA ASP A 266 43.21 46.76 -61.72
C ASP A 266 42.44 47.11 -60.43
N VAL A 267 42.89 46.59 -59.27
CA VAL A 267 42.31 46.86 -57.95
C VAL A 267 42.79 48.22 -57.44
N GLY A 268 42.28 49.30 -58.04
CA GLY A 268 42.63 50.68 -57.66
C GLY A 268 42.37 51.75 -58.72
N LYS A 269 42.03 51.35 -59.96
CA LYS A 269 41.49 52.25 -60.98
C LYS A 269 40.03 51.88 -61.20
N ASP A 270 39.17 52.84 -60.86
CA ASP A 270 37.75 52.87 -61.19
C ASP A 270 36.92 51.67 -60.69
N ALA A 271 36.42 51.81 -59.46
CA ALA A 271 35.19 51.15 -59.04
C ALA A 271 33.98 51.77 -59.78
N ALA A 272 33.93 51.61 -61.09
CA ALA A 272 32.77 51.85 -61.94
C ALA A 272 32.97 51.10 -63.26
N ASP A 273 32.06 50.16 -63.53
CA ASP A 273 31.92 49.41 -64.77
C ASP A 273 33.06 48.48 -65.18
N ASP A 274 33.03 47.25 -64.65
CA ASP A 274 32.86 46.10 -65.55
C ASP A 274 32.25 44.91 -64.80
N LYS A 275 30.94 44.71 -64.98
CA LYS A 275 30.31 43.42 -64.70
C LYS A 275 30.59 42.52 -65.90
N THR A 276 31.79 41.94 -65.96
CA THR A 276 32.01 40.78 -66.80
C THR A 276 31.33 39.60 -66.13
N GLU A 277 30.10 39.34 -66.55
CA GLU A 277 29.40 38.08 -66.34
C GLU A 277 30.25 36.93 -66.91
N THR A 278 31.11 36.32 -66.09
CA THR A 278 31.49 34.94 -66.34
C THR A 278 30.28 34.09 -66.02
N LYS A 279 29.49 33.81 -67.07
CA LYS A 279 28.59 32.67 -67.12
C LYS A 279 29.34 31.45 -66.59
N GLU A 280 28.99 31.01 -65.39
CA GLU A 280 29.12 29.60 -65.04
C GLU A 280 28.49 28.85 -66.22
N LYS A 281 29.30 28.10 -66.97
CA LYS A 281 28.74 27.13 -67.91
C LYS A 281 27.94 26.17 -67.03
N GLU A 282 26.62 26.31 -67.02
CA GLU A 282 25.74 25.25 -66.55
C GLU A 282 26.17 23.99 -67.30
N GLU A 283 26.80 23.06 -66.58
CA GLU A 283 27.04 21.73 -67.10
C GLU A 283 25.67 21.16 -67.42
N VAL A 284 25.41 20.90 -68.71
CA VAL A 284 24.20 20.22 -69.14
C VAL A 284 24.35 18.76 -68.70
N LEU A 285 23.99 18.50 -67.45
CA LEU A 285 23.89 17.17 -66.86
C LEU A 285 22.70 16.45 -67.51
N ALA A 286 22.83 15.13 -67.73
CA ALA A 286 21.69 14.34 -68.20
C ALA A 286 20.58 14.35 -67.13
N ASP A 287 19.31 14.20 -67.55
CA ASP A 287 18.14 14.29 -66.66
C ASP A 287 18.19 13.36 -65.42
N ASP A 288 19.02 12.32 -65.45
CA ASP A 288 19.18 11.33 -64.37
C ASP A 288 20.44 11.54 -63.50
N GLU A 289 21.28 12.54 -63.78
CA GLU A 289 22.52 12.81 -63.03
C GLU A 289 22.30 13.85 -61.92
N TRP A 290 22.87 13.59 -60.74
CA TRP A 290 22.71 14.46 -59.58
C TRP A 290 23.62 15.70 -59.67
N SER A 291 23.06 16.88 -59.44
CA SER A 291 23.85 18.10 -59.28
C SER A 291 24.73 18.02 -58.03
N ALA A 292 25.79 18.84 -57.95
CA ALA A 292 26.67 18.88 -56.79
C ALA A 292 25.92 19.19 -55.47
N ALA A 293 24.84 19.99 -55.53
CA ALA A 293 24.01 20.31 -54.37
C ALA A 293 23.10 19.14 -53.95
N ASP A 294 22.55 18.41 -54.92
CA ASP A 294 21.74 17.20 -54.66
C ASP A 294 22.62 16.09 -54.07
N LEU A 295 23.85 15.96 -54.56
CA LEU A 295 24.82 14.99 -54.09
C LEU A 295 25.23 15.23 -52.64
N GLU A 296 25.36 16.48 -52.19
CA GLU A 296 25.63 16.79 -50.78
C GLU A 296 24.45 16.49 -49.85
N LYS A 297 23.21 16.60 -50.36
CA LYS A 297 21.99 16.49 -49.56
C LYS A 297 21.40 15.08 -49.52
N GLU A 298 21.38 14.39 -50.65
CA GLU A 298 20.68 13.11 -50.82
C GLU A 298 21.63 11.90 -50.60
N LEU A 299 22.92 12.01 -50.93
CA LEU A 299 23.89 10.93 -50.70
C LEU A 299 24.00 10.51 -49.23
N PRO A 300 24.05 11.43 -48.23
CA PRO A 300 24.06 11.04 -46.83
C PRO A 300 22.79 10.30 -46.39
N LYS A 301 21.64 10.59 -47.01
CA LYS A 301 20.38 9.91 -46.71
C LYS A 301 20.41 8.48 -47.26
N LEU A 302 20.87 8.30 -48.51
CA LEU A 302 21.05 6.98 -49.11
C LEU A 302 22.04 6.12 -48.33
N LEU A 303 23.12 6.68 -47.79
CA LEU A 303 24.07 5.92 -46.98
C LEU A 303 23.51 5.53 -45.60
N LYS A 304 22.39 6.11 -45.18
CA LYS A 304 21.74 5.81 -43.89
C LYS A 304 20.55 4.85 -44.04
N THR A 305 20.21 4.42 -45.26
CA THR A 305 19.09 3.50 -45.48
C THR A 305 19.40 2.12 -44.90
N ASP A 306 18.39 1.49 -44.29
CA ASP A 306 18.49 0.12 -43.81
C ASP A 306 18.27 -0.86 -44.97
N TYR A 307 19.36 -1.40 -45.50
CA TYR A 307 19.32 -2.34 -46.61
C TYR A 307 18.68 -3.69 -46.24
N VAL A 308 18.71 -4.08 -44.97
CA VAL A 308 18.05 -5.30 -44.49
C VAL A 308 16.54 -5.10 -44.45
N GLY A 309 16.10 -3.95 -43.94
CA GLY A 309 14.68 -3.56 -44.00
C GLY A 309 14.16 -3.49 -45.44
N LEU A 310 14.95 -2.92 -46.35
CA LEU A 310 14.58 -2.81 -47.77
C LEU A 310 14.52 -4.18 -48.47
N LEU A 311 15.36 -5.14 -48.08
CA LEU A 311 15.31 -6.51 -48.55
C LEU A 311 14.02 -7.21 -48.10
N LEU A 312 13.59 -6.99 -46.86
CA LEU A 312 12.33 -7.54 -46.32
C LEU A 312 11.10 -6.91 -46.98
N GLU A 313 11.10 -5.60 -47.21
CA GLU A 313 10.03 -4.90 -47.93
C GLU A 313 9.92 -5.34 -49.40
N HIS A 314 11.06 -5.53 -50.07
CA HIS A 314 11.11 -6.01 -51.44
C HIS A 314 10.53 -7.42 -51.58
N ASP A 315 10.86 -8.30 -50.64
CA ASP A 315 10.32 -9.65 -50.57
C ASP A 315 8.79 -9.62 -50.38
N GLU A 316 8.28 -8.76 -49.49
CA GLU A 316 6.83 -8.55 -49.31
C GLU A 316 6.16 -8.01 -50.59
N HIS A 317 6.85 -7.14 -51.33
CA HIS A 317 6.37 -6.61 -52.61
C HIS A 317 6.31 -7.67 -53.72
N ILE A 318 7.30 -8.56 -53.82
CA ILE A 318 7.31 -9.66 -54.80
C ILE A 318 6.21 -10.69 -54.49
N GLN A 319 5.90 -10.88 -53.21
CA GLN A 319 4.94 -11.89 -52.75
C GLN A 319 3.48 -11.45 -52.82
N LEU A 320 3.18 -10.17 -53.06
CA LEU A 320 1.82 -9.73 -53.38
C LEU A 320 1.40 -10.41 -54.69
N PRO A 321 0.37 -11.28 -54.70
CA PRO A 321 -0.10 -11.84 -55.95
C PRO A 321 -0.52 -10.68 -56.85
N PRO A 322 -0.15 -10.67 -58.15
CA PRO A 322 -0.68 -9.68 -59.06
C PRO A 322 -2.21 -9.76 -59.00
N PRO A 323 -2.95 -8.64 -59.01
CA PRO A 323 -4.40 -8.66 -58.98
C PRO A 323 -4.90 -9.37 -60.24
N SER A 324 -5.09 -10.68 -60.13
CA SER A 324 -5.43 -11.57 -61.23
C SER A 324 -6.66 -12.36 -60.77
N PRO A 325 -7.86 -12.01 -61.25
CA PRO A 325 -9.11 -12.65 -60.85
C PRO A 325 -9.25 -14.10 -61.37
N LEU A 326 -8.17 -14.70 -61.89
CA LEU A 326 -8.17 -16.01 -62.53
C LEU A 326 -7.56 -17.14 -61.68
N PHE A 327 -6.92 -16.84 -60.54
CA PHE A 327 -6.29 -17.86 -59.68
C PHE A 327 -7.02 -18.18 -58.37
N GLU A 328 -8.15 -17.53 -58.07
CA GLU A 328 -9.03 -17.91 -56.96
C GLU A 328 -10.09 -18.92 -57.41
N LEU A 329 -9.65 -20.11 -57.82
CA LEU A 329 -10.56 -21.19 -58.24
C LEU A 329 -11.57 -21.56 -57.13
N VAL A 330 -11.18 -21.37 -55.87
CA VAL A 330 -12.00 -21.64 -54.67
C VAL A 330 -13.25 -20.78 -54.63
N ASN A 331 -13.21 -19.54 -55.13
CA ASN A 331 -14.35 -18.63 -55.17
C ASN A 331 -15.37 -18.96 -56.28
N TYR A 332 -15.03 -19.92 -57.16
CA TYR A 332 -15.90 -20.40 -58.23
C TYR A 332 -16.40 -21.84 -58.00
N LEU A 333 -15.98 -22.50 -56.91
CA LEU A 333 -16.50 -23.81 -56.51
C LEU A 333 -17.73 -23.67 -55.59
N PRO A 334 -18.76 -24.53 -55.72
CA PRO A 334 -19.87 -24.58 -54.78
C PRO A 334 -19.38 -24.96 -53.36
N ASP A 335 -19.95 -24.33 -52.32
CA ASP A 335 -19.59 -24.54 -50.90
C ASP A 335 -19.54 -26.02 -50.45
N SER A 336 -20.29 -26.90 -51.12
CA SER A 336 -20.32 -28.33 -50.84
C SER A 336 -19.03 -29.08 -51.24
N ILE A 337 -18.19 -28.51 -52.10
CA ILE A 337 -16.99 -29.15 -52.67
C ILE A 337 -15.70 -28.48 -52.15
N VAL A 338 -15.81 -27.27 -51.57
CA VAL A 338 -14.66 -26.49 -51.09
C VAL A 338 -13.84 -27.25 -50.05
N SER A 339 -14.47 -27.82 -49.02
CA SER A 339 -13.75 -28.57 -47.98
C SER A 339 -13.03 -29.81 -48.53
N GLN A 340 -13.62 -30.52 -49.49
CA GLN A 340 -12.99 -31.70 -50.10
C GLN A 340 -11.83 -31.31 -51.04
N TYR A 341 -11.94 -30.15 -51.69
CA TYR A 341 -10.89 -29.61 -52.54
C TYR A 341 -9.70 -29.11 -51.71
N GLU A 342 -9.94 -28.47 -50.56
CA GLU A 342 -8.90 -28.06 -49.62
C GLU A 342 -8.14 -29.27 -49.05
N ASP A 343 -8.85 -30.30 -48.60
CA ASP A 343 -8.23 -31.54 -48.09
C ASP A 343 -7.42 -32.27 -49.18
N ALA A 344 -7.94 -32.34 -50.41
CA ALA A 344 -7.25 -32.98 -51.54
C ALA A 344 -6.02 -32.17 -51.98
N LYS A 345 -6.12 -30.84 -51.97
CA LYS A 345 -5.00 -29.94 -52.26
C LYS A 345 -3.90 -30.11 -51.22
N ASP A 346 -4.24 -30.12 -49.92
CA ASP A 346 -3.26 -30.26 -48.84
C ASP A 346 -2.59 -31.63 -48.86
N MET A 347 -3.33 -32.70 -49.20
CA MET A 347 -2.76 -34.03 -49.40
C MET A 347 -1.81 -34.09 -50.60
N VAL A 348 -2.15 -33.48 -51.73
CA VAL A 348 -1.32 -33.45 -52.94
C VAL A 348 -0.07 -32.60 -52.74
N VAL A 349 -0.20 -31.46 -52.07
CA VAL A 349 0.92 -30.59 -51.70
C VAL A 349 1.85 -31.31 -50.72
N GLY A 350 1.32 -31.96 -49.68
CA GLY A 350 2.12 -32.79 -48.77
C GLY A 350 2.82 -33.98 -49.46
N TRP A 351 2.20 -34.54 -50.51
CA TRP A 351 2.85 -35.58 -51.31
C TRP A 351 3.99 -35.03 -52.18
N MET A 352 3.81 -33.86 -52.80
CA MET A 352 4.85 -33.16 -53.56
C MET A 352 6.01 -32.66 -52.68
N GLU A 353 5.74 -32.28 -51.43
CA GLU A 353 6.73 -31.95 -50.41
C GLU A 353 7.62 -33.15 -50.09
N SER A 354 7.00 -34.31 -49.81
CA SER A 354 7.73 -35.55 -49.48
C SER A 354 8.60 -36.06 -50.63
N LEU A 355 8.26 -35.70 -51.87
CA LEU A 355 8.98 -36.06 -53.09
C LEU A 355 9.97 -34.98 -53.55
N GLY A 356 10.12 -33.87 -52.81
CA GLY A 356 11.08 -32.80 -53.10
C GLY A 356 10.83 -32.03 -54.41
N MET A 357 9.63 -32.15 -55.00
CA MET A 357 9.27 -31.50 -56.27
C MET A 357 8.70 -30.09 -56.09
N VAL A 358 8.22 -29.75 -54.89
CA VAL A 358 7.73 -28.41 -54.55
C VAL A 358 8.43 -27.96 -53.27
N ARG A 359 9.21 -26.88 -53.35
CA ARG A 359 9.58 -26.07 -52.18
C ARG A 359 8.34 -25.30 -51.78
N THR A 360 7.78 -25.61 -50.63
CA THR A 360 6.62 -24.89 -50.10
C THR A 360 6.95 -23.45 -49.81
N VAL A 361 6.00 -22.56 -50.10
CA VAL A 361 5.84 -21.20 -49.56
C VAL A 361 5.63 -21.21 -48.02
N ALA A 362 6.00 -22.30 -47.34
CA ALA A 362 5.97 -22.44 -45.89
C ALA A 362 7.21 -21.82 -45.23
N ASP A 363 8.34 -21.70 -45.94
CA ASP A 363 9.54 -20.99 -45.46
C ASP A 363 9.28 -19.48 -45.29
N ASP A 364 8.39 -18.87 -46.09
CA ASP A 364 8.28 -17.41 -46.18
C ASP A 364 7.34 -16.74 -45.18
N LYS A 365 6.70 -17.50 -44.28
CA LYS A 365 5.90 -16.94 -43.16
C LYS A 365 6.70 -16.80 -41.86
N ALA A 366 7.97 -17.22 -41.82
CA ALA A 366 8.79 -17.25 -40.62
C ALA A 366 8.86 -15.92 -39.83
N PRO A 367 9.10 -14.73 -40.42
CA PRO A 367 9.19 -13.49 -39.64
C PRO A 367 7.83 -13.03 -39.09
N LYS A 368 6.73 -13.24 -39.84
CA LYS A 368 5.35 -12.95 -39.36
C LYS A 368 4.92 -13.92 -38.26
N GLN A 369 5.35 -15.19 -38.35
CA GLN A 369 5.10 -16.21 -37.34
C GLN A 369 5.93 -15.98 -36.06
N ALA A 370 7.19 -15.58 -36.18
CA ALA A 370 8.04 -15.23 -35.05
C ALA A 370 7.45 -14.06 -34.24
N ASN A 371 7.06 -12.97 -34.93
CA ASN A 371 6.42 -11.84 -34.25
C ASN A 371 5.09 -12.24 -33.58
N LYS A 372 4.26 -13.05 -34.25
CA LYS A 372 3.01 -13.57 -33.66
C LYS A 372 3.27 -14.45 -32.43
N ALA A 373 4.30 -15.30 -32.46
CA ALA A 373 4.70 -16.14 -31.33
C ALA A 373 5.21 -15.29 -30.16
N GLN A 374 6.02 -14.25 -30.42
CA GLN A 374 6.49 -13.30 -29.41
C GLN A 374 5.33 -12.53 -28.75
N ILE A 375 4.34 -12.09 -29.53
CA ILE A 375 3.14 -11.41 -29.01
C ILE A 375 2.36 -12.34 -28.08
N ALA A 376 2.08 -13.57 -28.52
CA ALA A 376 1.38 -14.57 -27.71
C ALA A 376 2.13 -14.91 -26.42
N LEU A 377 3.46 -15.03 -26.49
CA LEU A 377 4.32 -15.25 -25.33
C LEU A 377 4.27 -14.08 -24.33
N ASN A 378 4.34 -12.84 -24.82
CA ASN A 378 4.30 -11.65 -23.99
C ASN A 378 2.94 -11.49 -23.29
N GLU A 379 1.84 -11.76 -24.00
CA GLU A 379 0.49 -11.79 -23.44
C GLU A 379 0.37 -12.86 -22.34
N ALA A 380 0.83 -14.09 -22.62
CA ALA A 380 0.83 -15.17 -21.65
C ALA A 380 1.67 -14.84 -20.40
N LYS A 381 2.88 -14.28 -20.57
CA LYS A 381 3.74 -13.79 -19.47
C LYS A 381 3.07 -12.68 -18.67
N GLY A 382 2.38 -11.76 -19.33
CA GLY A 382 1.60 -10.70 -18.68
C GLY A 382 0.46 -11.27 -17.82
N SER A 383 -0.28 -12.24 -18.34
CA SER A 383 -1.34 -12.94 -17.62
C SER A 383 -0.82 -13.71 -16.41
N LEU A 384 0.33 -14.39 -16.55
CA LEU A 384 1.00 -15.11 -15.47
C LEU A 384 1.43 -14.15 -14.36
N ARG A 385 2.11 -13.05 -14.70
CA ARG A 385 2.54 -12.03 -13.72
C ARG A 385 1.38 -11.41 -12.96
N LYS A 386 0.23 -11.20 -13.62
CA LYS A 386 -0.97 -10.70 -12.96
C LYS A 386 -1.48 -11.71 -11.93
N ALA A 387 -1.61 -12.97 -12.34
CA ALA A 387 -2.04 -14.05 -11.45
C ALA A 387 -1.07 -14.28 -10.28
N GLU A 388 0.25 -14.15 -10.50
CA GLU A 388 1.26 -14.26 -9.44
C GLU A 388 1.09 -13.16 -8.40
N LYS A 389 0.85 -11.92 -8.84
CA LYS A 389 0.56 -10.80 -7.94
C LYS A 389 -0.74 -11.00 -7.17
N ASP A 390 -1.79 -11.52 -7.82
CA ASP A 390 -3.07 -11.80 -7.17
C ASP A 390 -2.90 -12.89 -6.09
N ASN A 391 -2.13 -13.95 -6.39
CA ASN A 391 -1.81 -15.01 -5.42
C ASN A 391 -0.95 -14.50 -4.25
N GLN A 392 0.10 -13.71 -4.53
CA GLN A 392 0.92 -13.09 -3.48
C GLN A 392 0.11 -12.15 -2.58
N THR A 393 -0.85 -11.42 -3.16
CA THR A 393 -1.76 -10.55 -2.40
C THR A 393 -2.67 -11.38 -1.49
N ALA A 394 -3.25 -12.46 -2.01
CA ALA A 394 -4.09 -13.37 -1.22
C ALA A 394 -3.31 -14.05 -0.07
N GLU A 395 -2.07 -14.49 -0.32
CA GLU A 395 -1.19 -15.06 0.71
C GLU A 395 -0.85 -14.04 1.80
N LYS A 396 -0.55 -12.79 1.40
CA LYS A 396 -0.32 -11.70 2.33
C LYS A 396 -1.55 -11.42 3.17
N ASP A 397 -2.72 -11.28 2.55
CA ASP A 397 -3.99 -11.06 3.23
C ASP A 397 -4.30 -12.17 4.24
N LEU A 398 -4.01 -13.43 3.89
CA LEU A 398 -4.15 -14.57 4.79
C LEU A 398 -3.20 -14.49 5.99
N SER A 399 -1.95 -14.06 5.77
CA SER A 399 -0.95 -13.90 6.83
C SER A 399 -1.29 -12.75 7.80
N GLU A 400 -1.88 -11.67 7.28
CA GLU A 400 -2.27 -10.51 8.09
C GLU A 400 -3.57 -10.76 8.87
N LEU A 401 -4.43 -11.66 8.39
CA LEU A 401 -5.78 -11.92 8.91
C LEU A 401 -5.83 -12.20 10.43
N PHE A 402 -4.85 -12.94 10.95
CA PHE A 402 -4.73 -13.29 12.37
C PHE A 402 -3.49 -12.67 13.02
N ASN A 403 -2.90 -11.67 12.39
CA ASN A 403 -1.76 -10.97 12.96
C ASN A 403 -2.25 -10.08 14.12
N PRO A 404 -1.76 -10.28 15.36
CA PRO A 404 -2.12 -9.44 16.50
C PRO A 404 -1.83 -7.95 16.31
N GLU A 405 -0.85 -7.59 15.49
CA GLU A 405 -0.49 -6.19 15.21
C GLU A 405 -1.46 -5.50 14.24
N VAL A 406 -2.29 -6.27 13.52
CA VAL A 406 -3.19 -5.72 12.48
C VAL A 406 -4.64 -5.93 12.90
N TYR A 407 -5.15 -7.17 12.80
CA TYR A 407 -6.57 -7.47 13.00
C TYR A 407 -6.89 -8.16 14.32
N GLY A 408 -5.87 -8.42 15.15
CA GLY A 408 -6.02 -9.13 16.41
C GLY A 408 -5.73 -10.62 16.29
N ALA A 409 -5.48 -11.26 17.43
CA ALA A 409 -5.12 -12.69 17.48
C ALA A 409 -6.23 -13.60 16.95
N GLN A 410 -7.49 -13.15 16.99
CA GLN A 410 -8.66 -13.89 16.50
C GLN A 410 -9.24 -13.26 15.22
N GLY A 411 -8.55 -12.27 14.62
CA GLY A 411 -9.05 -11.52 13.47
C GLY A 411 -10.31 -10.69 13.78
N GLU A 412 -10.56 -10.36 15.05
CA GLU A 412 -11.77 -9.68 15.51
C GLU A 412 -12.02 -8.31 14.85
N TRP A 413 -10.97 -7.67 14.33
CA TRP A 413 -11.06 -6.39 13.63
C TRP A 413 -11.15 -6.50 12.11
N LYS A 414 -10.94 -7.68 11.50
CA LYS A 414 -10.91 -7.82 10.04
C LYS A 414 -12.21 -7.36 9.38
N LYS A 415 -13.36 -7.63 10.00
CA LYS A 415 -14.67 -7.22 9.46
C LYS A 415 -14.80 -5.70 9.33
N LEU A 416 -14.01 -4.95 10.09
CA LEU A 416 -14.01 -3.50 10.10
C LEU A 416 -12.99 -2.90 9.13
N ASP A 417 -12.22 -3.73 8.41
CA ASP A 417 -11.28 -3.28 7.40
C ASP A 417 -11.98 -2.45 6.32
N GLN A 418 -11.49 -1.22 6.10
CA GLN A 418 -12.07 -0.21 5.20
C GLN A 418 -13.52 0.20 5.50
N VAL A 419 -14.08 -0.15 6.66
CA VAL A 419 -15.40 0.33 7.08
C VAL A 419 -15.28 1.77 7.56
N CYS A 420 -16.06 2.67 6.94
CA CYS A 420 -16.03 4.11 7.23
C CYS A 420 -17.10 4.49 8.26
N LEU A 421 -16.68 5.21 9.29
CA LEU A 421 -17.53 5.81 10.30
C LEU A 421 -17.59 7.32 10.05
N GLU A 422 -18.79 7.89 10.03
CA GLU A 422 -19.00 9.31 9.77
C GLU A 422 -19.74 10.00 10.91
N LYS A 423 -19.37 11.25 11.19
CA LYS A 423 -20.10 12.12 12.11
C LYS A 423 -20.01 13.57 11.70
N ASP A 424 -21.16 14.22 11.79
CA ASP A 424 -21.32 15.64 11.53
C ASP A 424 -21.01 16.48 12.78
N LEU A 425 -20.12 17.47 12.64
CA LEU A 425 -19.83 18.43 13.70
C LEU A 425 -19.55 19.83 13.10
N GLY A 426 -20.42 20.79 13.41
CA GLY A 426 -20.35 22.16 12.88
C GLY A 426 -20.50 22.19 11.35
N ASP A 427 -19.59 22.90 10.68
CA ASP A 427 -19.56 23.04 9.22
C ASP A 427 -18.86 21.87 8.48
N TYR A 428 -18.42 20.84 9.20
CA TYR A 428 -17.67 19.71 8.64
C TYR A 428 -18.34 18.37 8.96
N THR A 429 -18.15 17.41 8.06
CA THR A 429 -18.42 15.98 8.24
C THR A 429 -17.07 15.28 8.36
N TYR A 430 -16.86 14.62 9.49
CA TYR A 430 -15.65 13.86 9.77
C TYR A 430 -15.90 12.40 9.44
N GLU A 431 -15.04 11.82 8.61
CA GLU A 431 -15.08 10.42 8.20
C GLU A 431 -13.77 9.75 8.59
N VAL A 432 -13.83 8.56 9.19
CA VAL A 432 -12.68 7.69 9.38
C VAL A 432 -12.97 6.30 8.84
N CYS A 433 -12.22 5.88 7.83
CA CYS A 433 -12.23 4.50 7.36
C CYS A 433 -11.19 3.71 8.15
N LEU A 434 -11.66 2.74 8.93
CA LEU A 434 -10.82 1.92 9.80
C LEU A 434 -9.77 1.17 8.97
N PHE A 435 -8.51 1.20 9.41
CA PHE A 435 -7.33 0.69 8.67
C PHE A 435 -7.06 1.38 7.32
N GLY A 436 -7.81 2.42 6.97
CA GLY A 436 -7.69 3.17 5.74
C GLY A 436 -7.20 4.59 6.00
N GLN A 437 -8.04 5.57 5.65
CA GLN A 437 -7.74 6.99 5.77
C GLN A 437 -8.88 7.73 6.43
N ALA A 438 -8.55 8.85 7.08
CA ALA A 438 -9.50 9.75 7.70
C ALA A 438 -9.58 11.07 6.92
N LYS A 439 -10.79 11.63 6.82
CA LYS A 439 -11.09 12.81 6.02
C LYS A 439 -11.99 13.78 6.77
N GLN A 440 -11.78 15.06 6.51
CA GLN A 440 -12.65 16.15 6.92
C GLN A 440 -13.28 16.75 5.67
N LYS A 441 -14.59 16.56 5.51
CA LYS A 441 -15.38 17.00 4.36
C LYS A 441 -16.14 18.29 4.74
N PRO A 442 -15.94 19.43 4.06
CA PRO A 442 -16.73 20.64 4.31
C PRO A 442 -18.16 20.48 3.78
N LYS A 443 -19.17 20.88 4.56
CA LYS A 443 -20.59 20.75 4.16
C LYS A 443 -21.02 21.77 3.10
N LYS A 444 -20.42 22.97 3.12
CA LYS A 444 -20.77 24.10 2.25
C LYS A 444 -19.93 24.18 0.96
N GLY A 445 -19.37 23.06 0.53
CA GLY A 445 -18.44 23.01 -0.61
C GLY A 445 -17.03 23.50 -0.23
N GLY A 446 -16.01 22.96 -0.90
CA GLY A 446 -14.60 23.23 -0.59
C GLY A 446 -13.71 22.00 -0.79
N THR A 447 -12.43 22.12 -0.42
CA THR A 447 -11.48 21.00 -0.49
C THR A 447 -11.65 20.07 0.72
N THR A 448 -11.66 18.76 0.47
CA THR A 448 -11.62 17.75 1.55
C THR A 448 -10.20 17.66 2.08
N PHE A 449 -10.02 17.78 3.39
CA PHE A 449 -8.71 17.64 4.02
C PHE A 449 -8.49 16.20 4.47
N ASN A 450 -7.31 15.66 4.19
CA ASN A 450 -6.91 14.36 4.73
C ASN A 450 -6.39 14.55 6.16
N LEU A 451 -6.97 13.84 7.12
CA LEU A 451 -6.58 13.88 8.52
C LEU A 451 -5.45 12.89 8.85
N GLY A 452 -5.23 11.89 7.99
CA GLY A 452 -4.17 10.91 8.13
C GLY A 452 -4.54 9.56 7.53
N LYS A 453 -3.52 8.73 7.32
CA LYS A 453 -3.64 7.30 6.98
C LYS A 453 -3.28 6.47 8.20
N PHE A 454 -3.94 5.32 8.34
CA PHE A 454 -3.66 4.37 9.42
C PHE A 454 -2.16 4.03 9.43
N LYS A 455 -1.56 4.10 10.63
CA LYS A 455 -0.15 3.81 10.86
C LYS A 455 0.03 2.63 11.80
N SER A 456 -0.61 2.68 12.97
CA SER A 456 -0.48 1.66 14.00
C SER A 456 -1.64 1.73 14.99
N TRP A 457 -1.74 0.70 15.82
CA TRP A 457 -2.50 0.71 17.07
C TRP A 457 -1.78 1.49 18.17
N ASN A 458 -2.16 1.24 19.43
CA ASN A 458 -1.59 1.86 20.62
C ASN A 458 -0.17 1.36 20.89
N ASN A 459 0.83 2.19 20.63
CA ASN A 459 2.23 1.83 20.89
C ASN A 459 2.60 1.84 22.38
N ASP A 460 1.72 2.36 23.25
CA ASP A 460 1.96 2.44 24.69
C ASP A 460 1.56 1.15 25.43
N ALA A 461 0.92 0.19 24.74
CA ALA A 461 0.44 -1.07 25.31
C ALA A 461 1.11 -2.28 24.65
N SER A 462 1.13 -3.41 25.35
CA SER A 462 1.67 -4.66 24.80
C SER A 462 0.77 -5.21 23.69
N VAL A 463 1.37 -5.62 22.57
CA VAL A 463 0.66 -6.22 21.43
C VAL A 463 -0.23 -7.37 21.90
N GLY A 464 -1.50 -7.36 21.48
CA GLY A 464 -2.48 -8.38 21.87
C GLY A 464 -3.30 -8.06 23.12
N SER A 465 -2.96 -7.02 23.89
CA SER A 465 -3.78 -6.62 25.03
C SER A 465 -5.04 -5.84 24.61
N PRO A 466 -6.10 -5.80 25.43
CA PRO A 466 -7.29 -4.99 25.15
C PRO A 466 -6.95 -3.49 25.01
N GLU A 467 -6.00 -3.00 25.80
CA GLU A 467 -5.51 -1.62 25.76
C GLU A 467 -4.77 -1.32 24.45
N TYR A 468 -4.13 -2.31 23.83
CA TYR A 468 -3.52 -2.17 22.52
C TYR A 468 -4.55 -1.82 21.44
N TYR A 469 -5.69 -2.53 21.45
CA TYR A 469 -6.79 -2.31 20.51
C TYR A 469 -7.72 -1.14 20.89
N SER A 470 -7.44 -0.46 22.01
CA SER A 470 -8.26 0.69 22.43
C SER A 470 -7.95 1.97 21.64
N LYS A 471 -6.87 2.04 20.87
CA LYS A 471 -6.44 3.27 20.19
C LYS A 471 -5.81 3.01 18.83
N GLN A 472 -6.27 3.72 17.80
CA GLN A 472 -5.62 3.75 16.48
C GLN A 472 -5.01 5.11 16.18
N GLN A 473 -3.83 5.11 15.54
CA GLN A 473 -3.12 6.31 15.13
C GLN A 473 -3.14 6.46 13.60
N TYR A 474 -3.57 7.64 13.15
CA TYR A 474 -3.60 8.06 11.76
C TYR A 474 -2.67 9.25 11.57
N THR A 475 -1.70 9.13 10.66
CA THR A 475 -0.63 10.13 10.46
C THR A 475 -0.44 10.45 8.97
N LYS A 476 0.46 11.39 8.64
CA LYS A 476 0.74 11.83 7.26
C LYS A 476 -0.50 12.42 6.57
N GLY A 477 -1.30 13.19 7.31
CA GLY A 477 -2.41 13.96 6.77
C GLY A 477 -1.94 15.20 5.98
N THR A 478 -2.90 15.94 5.44
CA THR A 478 -2.60 17.19 4.71
C THR A 478 -1.91 18.19 5.63
N LYS A 479 -0.80 18.79 5.16
CA LYS A 479 -0.04 19.78 5.93
C LYS A 479 -0.91 20.97 6.34
N CYS A 480 -0.82 21.32 7.61
CA CYS A 480 -1.51 22.47 8.19
C CYS A 480 -0.73 23.75 7.88
N TRP A 481 -1.41 24.88 7.64
CA TRP A 481 -0.74 26.14 7.26
C TRP A 481 0.13 26.72 8.38
N ASN A 482 -0.22 26.44 9.64
CA ASN A 482 0.49 26.90 10.84
C ASN A 482 0.49 25.80 11.91
N GLY A 483 0.92 24.60 11.52
CA GLY A 483 0.93 23.43 12.39
C GLY A 483 1.64 22.24 11.74
N PRO A 484 1.71 21.12 12.46
CA PRO A 484 2.25 19.87 11.93
C PRO A 484 1.36 19.32 10.79
N GLU A 485 1.80 18.22 10.19
CA GLU A 485 0.90 17.43 9.36
C GLU A 485 -0.33 17.00 10.18
N ARG A 486 -1.51 17.06 9.57
CA ARG A 486 -2.72 16.62 10.26
C ARG A 486 -2.58 15.18 10.72
N SER A 487 -3.04 14.93 11.94
CA SER A 487 -3.08 13.59 12.54
C SER A 487 -4.38 13.38 13.30
N LEU A 488 -4.77 12.12 13.42
CA LEU A 488 -5.98 11.71 14.11
C LEU A 488 -5.67 10.52 15.01
N GLU A 489 -6.12 10.61 16.26
CA GLU A 489 -6.18 9.51 17.21
C GLU A 489 -7.64 9.07 17.37
N VAL A 490 -7.92 7.79 17.17
CA VAL A 490 -9.24 7.21 17.43
C VAL A 490 -9.16 6.34 18.68
N VAL A 491 -9.92 6.70 19.72
CA VAL A 491 -10.02 5.97 20.98
C VAL A 491 -11.33 5.20 21.00
N PHE A 492 -11.24 3.88 21.16
CA PHE A 492 -12.37 2.97 21.18
C PHE A 492 -12.78 2.62 22.61
N SER A 493 -14.09 2.54 22.84
CA SER A 493 -14.69 1.92 24.01
C SER A 493 -15.60 0.75 23.59
N CYS A 494 -15.83 -0.20 24.49
CA CYS A 494 -16.79 -1.28 24.24
C CYS A 494 -18.20 -0.69 24.05
N GLY A 495 -18.89 -1.11 22.99
CA GLY A 495 -20.27 -0.74 22.70
C GLY A 495 -20.94 -1.73 21.74
N THR A 496 -22.23 -1.55 21.49
CA THR A 496 -23.02 -2.46 20.63
C THR A 496 -22.94 -2.13 19.14
N GLU A 497 -22.49 -0.93 18.79
CA GLU A 497 -22.38 -0.45 17.42
C GLU A 497 -21.03 0.23 17.17
N ASN A 498 -20.62 0.27 15.89
CA ASN A 498 -19.46 1.05 15.47
C ASN A 498 -19.91 2.46 15.15
N ALA A 499 -19.65 3.41 16.04
CA ALA A 499 -20.11 4.79 15.90
C ALA A 499 -19.14 5.77 16.56
N ILE A 500 -19.05 6.98 16.01
CA ILE A 500 -18.28 8.07 16.62
C ILE A 500 -19.15 8.76 17.68
N LEU A 501 -18.70 8.77 18.93
CA LEU A 501 -19.37 9.42 20.06
C LEU A 501 -19.03 10.90 20.15
N SER A 502 -17.76 11.27 20.03
CA SER A 502 -17.33 12.66 20.13
C SER A 502 -16.09 12.92 19.29
N ILE A 503 -15.93 14.16 18.88
CA ILE A 503 -14.78 14.64 18.10
C ILE A 503 -14.25 15.86 18.84
N ALA A 504 -12.95 15.85 19.14
CA ALA A 504 -12.25 16.95 19.78
C ALA A 504 -10.96 17.27 19.01
N GLU A 505 -10.65 18.55 18.85
CA GLU A 505 -9.35 19.02 18.38
C GLU A 505 -8.54 19.42 19.61
N LEU A 506 -7.52 18.63 19.95
CA LEU A 506 -6.72 18.83 21.17
C LEU A 506 -5.71 19.96 21.00
N GLU A 507 -5.03 19.90 19.86
CA GLU A 507 -4.06 20.87 19.40
C GLU A 507 -4.35 21.16 17.93
N LYS A 508 -3.77 22.23 17.40
CA LYS A 508 -3.96 22.63 16.01
C LYS A 508 -3.62 21.46 15.08
N CYS A 509 -4.59 21.06 14.27
CA CYS A 509 -4.45 19.98 13.29
C CYS A 509 -4.18 18.59 13.92
N GLN A 510 -4.44 18.41 15.21
CA GLN A 510 -4.43 17.11 15.90
C GLN A 510 -5.81 16.80 16.46
N TYR A 511 -6.43 15.77 15.92
CA TYR A 511 -7.81 15.39 16.23
C TYR A 511 -7.85 14.14 17.10
N ARG A 512 -8.85 14.06 17.98
CA ARG A 512 -9.19 12.88 18.77
C ARG A 512 -10.65 12.52 18.54
N PHE A 513 -10.91 11.32 18.06
CA PHE A 513 -12.25 10.76 17.96
C PHE A 513 -12.45 9.76 19.08
N THR A 514 -13.55 9.88 19.81
CA THR A 514 -14.00 8.82 20.73
C THR A 514 -15.06 8.03 19.99
N ALA A 515 -14.87 6.73 19.86
CA ALA A 515 -15.76 5.84 19.13
C ALA A 515 -16.09 4.59 19.96
N THR A 516 -17.21 3.94 19.64
CA THR A 516 -17.54 2.62 20.19
C THR A 516 -17.24 1.55 19.17
N SER A 517 -16.87 0.36 19.63
CA SER A 517 -16.86 -0.82 18.78
C SER A 517 -17.18 -2.10 19.57
N PRO A 518 -18.00 -3.01 19.02
CA PRO A 518 -18.19 -4.34 19.60
C PRO A 518 -16.91 -5.17 19.60
N ALA A 519 -15.96 -4.90 18.70
CA ALA A 519 -14.72 -5.67 18.59
C ALA A 519 -13.87 -5.61 19.89
N LEU A 520 -14.01 -4.54 20.68
CA LEU A 520 -13.31 -4.35 21.95
C LEU A 520 -14.05 -5.00 23.15
N CYS A 521 -15.29 -5.46 22.97
CA CYS A 521 -16.07 -6.06 24.06
C CYS A 521 -15.64 -7.50 24.34
N LEU A 522 -14.84 -7.69 25.38
CA LEU A 522 -14.41 -9.01 25.82
C LEU A 522 -15.56 -9.80 26.46
N PRO A 523 -15.62 -11.12 26.25
CA PRO A 523 -16.56 -11.98 26.96
C PRO A 523 -16.34 -11.85 28.47
N VAL A 524 -17.42 -11.90 29.22
CA VAL A 524 -17.39 -11.92 30.68
C VAL A 524 -17.09 -13.35 31.12
N GLY A 525 -16.09 -13.55 31.97
CA GLY A 525 -15.79 -14.86 32.53
C GLY A 525 -16.95 -15.37 33.39
N LYS A 526 -17.11 -16.69 33.52
CA LYS A 526 -18.14 -17.27 34.40
C LYS A 526 -17.96 -16.83 35.85
N ASP A 527 -16.70 -16.68 36.28
CA ASP A 527 -16.34 -16.26 37.64
C ASP A 527 -16.59 -14.77 37.87
N GLU A 528 -16.30 -13.92 36.87
CA GLU A 528 -16.70 -12.49 36.90
C GLU A 528 -18.23 -12.36 36.97
N GLU A 529 -18.96 -13.14 36.17
CA GLU A 529 -20.42 -13.13 36.19
C GLU A 529 -21.00 -13.62 37.53
N ALA A 530 -20.29 -14.52 38.23
CA ALA A 530 -20.66 -14.95 39.57
C ALA A 530 -20.38 -13.86 40.62
N SER A 531 -19.20 -13.21 40.58
CA SER A 531 -18.86 -12.08 41.46
C SER A 531 -19.88 -10.95 41.34
N PHE A 532 -20.24 -10.58 40.11
CA PHE A 532 -21.28 -9.57 39.90
C PHE A 532 -22.63 -10.01 40.47
N ARG A 533 -22.98 -11.30 40.48
CA ARG A 533 -24.24 -11.79 41.07
C ARG A 533 -24.22 -11.91 42.59
N GLU A 534 -23.05 -12.11 43.19
CA GLU A 534 -22.88 -12.14 44.65
C GLU A 534 -22.77 -10.73 45.25
N GLU A 535 -22.28 -9.76 44.48
CA GLU A 535 -22.24 -8.33 44.83
C GLU A 535 -23.55 -7.56 44.50
N LEU A 536 -24.47 -8.19 43.76
CA LEU A 536 -25.82 -7.69 43.41
C LEU A 536 -26.87 -8.14 44.44
#